data_AF-A0A8J2LKA9-F1
#
_entry.id   AF-A0A8J2LKA9-F1
#
_cell.length_a   1.000
_cell.length_b   1.000
_cell.length_c   1.000
_cell.angle_alpha   90.00
_cell.angle_beta   90.00
_cell.angle_gamma   90.00
#
_symmetry.space_group_name_H-M   'P 1'
#
loop_
_entity.id
_entity.type
_entity.pdbx_description
1 polymer ?
#
loop_
_entity_poly.entity_id
_entity_poly.type
_entity_poly.pdbx_seq_one_letter_code
_entity_poly.pdbx_strand_id
1 'polypeptide(L)'
;MSSLPIISADERLATQRGIKGCIFGSYGVGKTSLLWTLPAESTLFFDLEAGDLAVTGWHGDSIRPRTWQECRDFAVYIGGPNPSVSADRAYGTAHYENVCKKFGSPEVP
;
A
#
# COMPACT_ATOMS: atom_id res chain seq x y z
N MET A 1 -11.07 -8.27 -30.04
CA MET A 1 -12.42 -8.69 -29.59
C MET A 1 -12.40 -8.70 -28.07
N SER A 2 -13.20 -7.87 -27.43
CA SER A 2 -13.27 -7.83 -25.96
C SER A 2 -14.18 -8.97 -25.50
N SER A 3 -13.65 -9.98 -24.82
CA SER A 3 -14.44 -11.01 -24.16
C SER A 3 -15.14 -10.41 -22.93
N LEU A 4 -16.29 -10.97 -22.55
CA LEU A 4 -16.89 -10.66 -21.25
C LEU A 4 -15.90 -11.06 -20.15
N PRO A 5 -15.56 -10.19 -19.19
CA PRO A 5 -14.57 -10.46 -18.14
C PRO A 5 -15.17 -11.37 -17.05
N ILE A 6 -15.69 -12.53 -17.43
CA ILE A 6 -16.24 -13.52 -16.52
C ILE A 6 -15.09 -14.38 -16.03
N ILE A 7 -14.82 -14.34 -14.72
CA ILE A 7 -13.89 -15.26 -14.06
C ILE A 7 -14.66 -16.47 -13.51
N SER A 8 -14.12 -17.66 -13.72
CA SER A 8 -14.64 -18.92 -13.17
C SER A 8 -14.42 -19.04 -11.66
N ALA A 9 -15.08 -20.01 -11.03
CA ALA A 9 -14.87 -20.29 -9.61
C ALA A 9 -13.42 -20.70 -9.32
N ASP A 10 -12.82 -21.51 -10.18
CA ASP A 10 -11.44 -21.98 -10.04
C ASP A 10 -10.45 -20.82 -10.17
N GLU A 11 -10.64 -19.92 -11.15
CA GLU A 11 -9.81 -18.71 -11.30
C GLU A 11 -9.92 -17.78 -10.08
N ARG A 12 -11.14 -17.60 -9.55
CA ARG A 12 -11.38 -16.78 -8.35
C ARG A 12 -10.72 -17.37 -7.11
N LEU A 13 -10.67 -18.70 -6.99
CA LEU A 13 -10.05 -19.43 -5.86
C LEU A 13 -8.53 -19.51 -5.99
N ALA A 14 -8.00 -19.58 -7.22
CA ALA A 14 -6.57 -19.58 -7.51
C ALA A 14 -5.92 -18.19 -7.31
N THR A 15 -6.73 -17.12 -7.26
CA THR A 15 -6.22 -15.76 -7.04
C THR A 15 -5.63 -15.64 -5.62
N GLN A 16 -4.32 -15.38 -5.54
CA GLN A 16 -3.64 -15.12 -4.27
C GLN A 16 -4.18 -13.82 -3.66
N ARG A 17 -4.67 -13.89 -2.42
CA ARG A 17 -5.23 -12.73 -1.70
C ARG A 17 -4.33 -12.37 -0.53
N GLY A 18 -4.01 -11.09 -0.41
CA GLY A 18 -3.40 -10.57 0.80
C GLY A 18 -4.39 -10.63 1.98
N ILE A 19 -3.88 -10.92 3.17
CA ILE A 19 -4.65 -10.86 4.41
C ILE A 19 -4.69 -9.39 4.86
N LYS A 20 -5.90 -8.89 5.16
CA LYS A 20 -6.10 -7.58 5.76
C LYS A 20 -6.50 -7.79 7.21
N GLY A 21 -5.64 -7.36 8.13
CA GLY A 21 -5.83 -7.53 9.57
C GLY A 21 -5.78 -6.21 10.31
N CYS A 22 -6.42 -6.15 11.47
CA CYS A 22 -6.27 -5.07 12.43
C CYS A 22 -5.95 -5.66 13.79
N ILE A 23 -4.97 -5.09 14.48
CA ILE A 23 -4.47 -5.59 15.77
C ILE A 23 -4.86 -4.57 16.85
N PHE A 24 -5.61 -5.04 17.85
CA PHE A 24 -6.14 -4.21 18.93
C PHE A 24 -5.52 -4.60 20.27
N GLY A 25 -5.50 -3.65 21.20
CA GLY A 25 -5.01 -3.87 22.56
C GLY A 25 -4.56 -2.57 23.23
N SER A 26 -4.38 -2.63 24.54
CA SER A 26 -4.01 -1.48 25.37
C SER A 26 -2.69 -0.83 24.95
N TYR A 27 -2.44 0.39 25.41
CA TYR A 27 -1.14 1.05 25.25
C TYR A 27 -0.01 0.17 25.83
N GLY A 28 1.14 0.14 25.17
CA GLY A 28 2.32 -0.61 25.61
C GLY A 28 2.27 -2.14 25.47
N VAL A 29 1.15 -2.74 25.01
CA VAL A 29 1.01 -4.21 24.89
C VAL A 29 1.86 -4.83 23.76
N GLY A 30 2.56 -4.02 22.96
CA GLY A 30 3.45 -4.49 21.90
C GLY A 30 2.85 -4.56 20.50
N LYS A 31 1.73 -3.87 20.22
CA LYS A 31 1.11 -3.83 18.88
C LYS A 31 2.10 -3.47 17.77
N THR A 32 2.81 -2.36 17.93
CA THR A 32 3.81 -1.89 16.96
C THR A 32 5.06 -2.77 16.98
N SER A 33 5.43 -3.32 18.14
CA SER A 33 6.58 -4.21 18.29
C SER A 33 6.41 -5.55 17.56
N LEU A 34 5.20 -5.92 17.12
CA LEU A 34 5.01 -7.08 16.23
C LEU A 34 5.75 -6.93 14.89
N LEU A 35 6.09 -5.70 14.48
CA LEU A 35 6.90 -5.46 13.29
C LEU A 35 8.25 -6.22 13.33
N TRP A 36 8.84 -6.39 14.52
CA TRP A 36 10.08 -7.15 14.71
C TRP A 36 9.98 -8.64 14.36
N THR A 37 8.76 -9.18 14.29
CA THR A 37 8.52 -10.59 13.92
C THR A 37 8.39 -10.79 12.41
N LEU A 38 8.35 -9.70 11.64
CA LEU A 38 8.22 -9.75 10.18
C LEU A 38 9.60 -9.68 9.51
N PRO A 39 9.80 -10.37 8.37
CA PRO A 39 11.03 -10.27 7.59
C PRO A 39 11.20 -8.85 7.03
N ALA A 40 12.28 -8.17 7.41
CA ALA A 40 12.50 -6.75 7.08
C ALA A 40 12.59 -6.50 5.56
N GLU A 41 13.15 -7.45 4.83
CA GLU A 41 13.47 -7.37 3.39
C GLU A 41 12.22 -7.47 2.50
N SER A 42 11.09 -7.92 3.07
CA SER A 42 9.81 -8.08 2.37
C SER A 42 8.66 -7.38 3.09
N THR A 43 8.97 -6.51 4.05
CA THR A 43 7.98 -5.76 4.81
C THR A 43 8.20 -4.27 4.62
N LEU A 44 7.15 -3.57 4.18
CA LEU A 44 7.11 -2.11 4.16
C LEU A 44 6.35 -1.60 5.38
N PHE A 45 6.98 -0.76 6.20
CA PHE A 45 6.31 -0.09 7.30
C PHE A 45 5.74 1.26 6.88
N PHE A 46 4.41 1.35 6.81
CA PHE A 46 3.69 2.59 6.52
C PHE A 46 3.33 3.30 7.83
N ASP A 47 4.13 4.29 8.23
CA ASP A 47 3.96 5.00 9.51
C ASP A 47 3.11 6.27 9.35
N LEU A 48 1.91 6.23 9.90
CA LEU A 48 0.92 7.32 9.87
C LEU A 48 0.87 8.15 11.18
N GLU A 49 1.29 7.60 12.31
CA GLU A 49 0.99 8.13 13.66
C GLU A 49 2.25 8.20 14.54
N ALA A 50 3.44 8.33 13.92
CA ALA A 50 4.74 8.35 14.62
C ALA A 50 4.95 7.13 15.52
N GLY A 51 4.59 5.94 15.01
CA GLY A 51 4.76 4.67 15.70
C GLY A 51 6.22 4.20 15.75
N ASP A 52 7.13 4.88 15.06
CA ASP A 52 8.53 4.52 14.94
C ASP A 52 9.30 4.49 16.27
N LEU A 53 8.85 5.22 17.29
CA LEU A 53 9.44 5.18 18.63
C LEU A 53 9.48 3.76 19.22
N ALA A 54 8.47 2.93 18.96
CA ALA A 54 8.40 1.56 19.47
C ALA A 54 9.26 0.55 18.68
N VAL A 55 9.76 0.97 17.52
CA VAL A 55 10.53 0.13 16.58
C VAL A 55 11.81 0.84 16.14
N THR A 56 12.34 1.74 16.98
CA THR A 56 13.58 2.46 16.73
C THR A 56 14.72 1.44 16.67
N GLY A 57 15.23 1.18 15.46
CA GLY A 57 16.24 0.16 15.17
C GLY A 57 15.75 -0.99 14.27
N TRP A 58 14.46 -1.04 13.91
CA TRP A 58 14.00 -1.98 12.89
C TRP A 58 14.56 -1.56 11.53
N HIS A 59 15.17 -2.50 10.83
CA HIS A 59 15.99 -2.23 9.64
C HIS A 59 15.23 -2.32 8.31
N GLY A 60 13.92 -2.55 8.35
CA GLY A 60 13.08 -2.61 7.15
C GLY A 60 12.73 -1.23 6.61
N ASP A 61 12.30 -1.21 5.35
CA ASP A 61 11.91 0.02 4.67
C ASP A 61 10.66 0.63 5.30
N SER A 62 10.66 1.96 5.38
CA SER A 62 9.56 2.73 5.98
C SER A 62 9.18 3.92 5.12
N ILE A 63 7.87 4.18 5.01
CA ILE A 63 7.34 5.42 4.44
C ILE A 63 6.55 6.19 5.50
N ARG A 64 6.75 7.51 5.50
CA ARG A 64 6.26 8.43 6.55
C ARG A 64 5.57 9.64 5.91
N PRO A 65 4.40 9.47 5.28
CA PRO A 65 3.71 10.61 4.70
C PRO A 65 3.30 11.60 5.78
N ARG A 66 3.47 12.88 5.48
CA ARG A 66 3.16 14.01 6.36
C ARG A 66 1.86 14.68 5.98
N THR A 67 1.38 14.47 4.77
CA THR A 67 0.18 15.12 4.26
C THR A 67 -0.82 14.12 3.72
N TRP A 68 -2.10 14.49 3.75
CA TRP A 68 -3.13 13.71 3.07
C TRP A 68 -2.84 13.54 1.58
N GLN A 69 -2.25 14.55 0.94
CA GLN A 69 -1.86 14.43 -0.47
C GLN A 69 -0.84 13.31 -0.68
N GLU A 70 0.19 13.22 0.16
CA GLU A 70 1.17 12.13 0.07
C GLU A 70 0.55 10.76 0.30
N CYS A 71 -0.40 10.63 1.24
CA CYS A 71 -1.15 9.38 1.41
C CYS A 71 -1.90 8.99 0.12
N ARG A 72 -2.49 9.97 -0.57
CA ARG A 72 -3.17 9.72 -1.86
C ARG A 72 -2.19 9.39 -2.97
N ASP A 73 -1.04 10.06 -3.02
CA ASP A 73 0.02 9.78 -3.99
C ASP A 73 0.48 8.32 -3.85
N PHE A 74 0.81 7.87 -2.63
CA PHE A 74 1.21 6.47 -2.38
C PHE A 74 0.09 5.47 -2.71
N ALA A 75 -1.15 5.79 -2.34
CA ALA A 75 -2.28 4.90 -2.63
C ALA A 75 -2.49 4.69 -4.13
N VAL A 76 -2.40 5.76 -4.95
CA VAL A 76 -2.52 5.63 -6.41
C VAL A 76 -1.28 4.99 -7.02
N TYR A 77 -0.08 5.24 -6.49
CA TYR A 77 1.16 4.65 -6.97
C TYR A 77 1.17 3.12 -6.79
N ILE A 78 0.77 2.65 -5.60
CA ILE A 78 0.74 1.22 -5.25
C ILE A 78 -0.45 0.52 -5.91
N GLY A 79 -1.62 1.17 -5.93
CA GLY A 79 -2.87 0.56 -6.39
C GLY A 79 -3.17 0.73 -7.88
N GLY A 80 -2.43 1.60 -8.58
CA GLY A 80 -2.75 2.03 -9.94
C GLY A 80 -3.92 3.03 -10.00
N PRO A 81 -4.25 3.52 -11.22
CA PRO A 81 -5.38 4.42 -11.42
C PRO A 81 -6.71 3.67 -11.22
N ASN A 82 -7.67 4.33 -10.57
CA ASN A 82 -9.01 3.79 -10.40
C ASN A 82 -9.83 4.01 -11.69
N PRO A 83 -10.27 2.94 -12.38
CA PRO A 83 -10.97 3.06 -13.66
C PRO A 83 -12.38 3.66 -13.54
N SER A 84 -12.92 3.74 -12.32
CA SER A 84 -14.27 4.25 -12.06
C SER A 84 -14.31 5.77 -11.83
N VAL A 85 -13.16 6.46 -11.81
CA VAL A 85 -13.07 7.92 -11.70
C VAL A 85 -12.60 8.52 -13.01
N SER A 86 -13.03 9.76 -13.28
CA SER A 86 -12.56 10.49 -14.46
C SER A 86 -11.04 10.72 -14.38
N ALA A 87 -10.39 10.75 -15.54
CA ALA A 87 -8.94 10.76 -15.65
C ALA A 87 -8.27 11.96 -14.94
N ASP A 88 -8.97 13.10 -14.85
CA ASP A 88 -8.52 14.36 -14.29
C ASP A 88 -8.70 14.49 -12.77
N ARG A 89 -9.43 13.55 -12.13
CA ARG A 89 -9.68 13.59 -10.69
C ARG A 89 -8.65 12.81 -9.89
N ALA A 90 -8.69 12.99 -8.56
CA ALA A 90 -7.89 12.21 -7.63
C ALA A 90 -8.11 10.71 -7.89
N TYR A 91 -7.00 9.95 -7.90
CA TYR A 91 -6.93 8.54 -8.26
C TYR A 91 -7.23 8.21 -9.74
N GLY A 92 -7.51 9.19 -10.60
CA GLY A 92 -7.62 9.00 -12.03
C GLY A 92 -6.26 8.81 -12.73
N THR A 93 -6.28 8.54 -14.02
CA THR A 93 -5.08 8.28 -14.84
C THR A 93 -4.06 9.42 -14.77
N ALA A 94 -4.49 10.68 -14.85
CA ALA A 94 -3.57 11.81 -14.79
C ALA A 94 -2.89 11.91 -13.42
N HIS A 95 -3.59 11.57 -12.33
CA HIS A 95 -3.00 11.51 -10.99
C HIS A 95 -1.92 10.42 -10.92
N TYR A 96 -2.22 9.20 -11.39
CA TYR A 96 -1.27 8.10 -11.45
C TYR A 96 -0.02 8.46 -12.27
N GLU A 97 -0.19 8.96 -13.48
CA GLU A 97 0.94 9.35 -14.35
C GLU A 97 1.82 10.44 -13.72
N ASN A 98 1.22 11.42 -13.06
CA ASN A 98 1.97 12.46 -12.36
C ASN A 98 2.78 11.89 -11.20
N VAL A 99 2.21 10.93 -10.47
CA VAL A 99 2.90 10.27 -9.37
C VAL A 99 4.03 9.35 -9.89
N CYS A 100 3.83 8.62 -10.98
CA CYS A 100 4.90 7.84 -11.62
C CYS A 100 6.03 8.73 -12.16
N LYS A 101 5.74 9.93 -12.68
CA LYS A 101 6.79 10.90 -13.03
C LYS A 101 7.58 11.37 -11.82
N LYS A 102 6.93 11.46 -10.65
CA LYS A 102 7.53 11.92 -9.39
C LYS A 102 8.35 10.83 -8.69
N PHE A 103 7.86 9.59 -8.66
CA PHE A 103 8.47 8.48 -7.92
C PHE A 103 9.25 7.49 -8.78
N GLY A 104 9.12 7.55 -10.11
CA GLY A 104 9.66 6.55 -11.03
C GLY A 104 8.61 5.54 -11.47
N SER A 105 8.99 4.62 -12.35
CA SER A 105 8.09 3.54 -12.77
C SER A 105 7.98 2.48 -11.67
N PRO A 106 6.77 2.08 -11.26
CA PRO A 106 6.58 1.02 -10.27
C PRO A 106 6.94 -0.38 -10.80
N GLU A 107 7.19 -0.51 -12.10
CA GLU A 107 7.58 -1.79 -12.75
C GLU A 107 9.09 -2.07 -12.72
N VAL A 108 9.89 -1.21 -12.09
CA VAL A 108 11.34 -1.38 -11.98
C VAL A 108 11.69 -1.76 -10.53
N PRO A 109 12.18 -2.99 -10.28
CA PRO A 109 12.85 -3.33 -9.02
C PRO A 109 14.14 -2.53 -8.83
#